data_AF-A0A8B8B425-F1
#
_entry.id   AF-A0A8B8B425-F1
#
_cell.length_a   1.000
_cell.length_b   1.000
_cell.length_c   1.000
_cell.angle_alpha   90.00
_cell.angle_beta   90.00
_cell.angle_gamma   90.00
#
_symmetry.space_group_name_H-M   'P 1'
#
loop_
_entity.id
_entity.type
_entity.pdbx_description
1 polymer ?
#
loop_
_entity_poly.entity_id
_entity_poly.type
_entity_poly.pdbx_seq_one_letter_code
_entity_poly.pdbx_strand_id
1 'polypeptide(L)'
;MTQFVKGQSRSCGPTPHHLWKTKPGPQTTLCPLCQSRPKLHNVADEVLAAISMCQNGESNIREILVTPKKPPSIVIYSDEQLEDLKTNCSGSSGSVLGIDRTFNLGPCFVTTTTYKNRKIIKRETLQNPIFLGPTLLHWDGETDSYYKFFCHLNSKLGFPSGLKIGSDEEKAIMKAVRHAFVDPVQLLCTKHLKDNVRRYLKDKEGCSTKDRERIVSTIFGQEGIINADDSFSYDSKTADLDSHLKQKFPQFQQHFETRLKPLLQKHVYNPLQTGIIKEQWTNNNSESMNNRLKQSLNWKPHKIPELITKINEISAIQFHDLRCALHGNGNYILEDTMKQHKVAPDVWLKLSRSEKNRRVWKLLGQKPVAPDRTNYIKSSNYSFQIPPTSKVAQKPCQRKRPKAERTRR
;
A
#
# COMPACT_ATOMS: atom_id res chain seq x y z
N MET A 1 34.27 -14.22 -42.00
CA MET A 1 35.19 -13.16 -42.45
C MET A 1 34.56 -12.47 -43.65
N THR A 2 34.28 -11.16 -43.50
CA THR A 2 34.44 -10.08 -44.51
C THR A 2 34.08 -10.41 -45.98
N GLN A 3 32.95 -9.93 -46.50
CA GLN A 3 32.76 -8.62 -47.19
C GLN A 3 33.40 -8.56 -48.60
N PHE A 4 32.59 -8.50 -49.69
CA PHE A 4 32.20 -7.28 -50.46
C PHE A 4 33.26 -7.00 -51.57
N VAL A 5 32.96 -6.72 -52.86
CA VAL A 5 32.57 -5.39 -53.41
C VAL A 5 32.71 -5.41 -54.98
N LYS A 6 31.80 -4.70 -55.70
CA LYS A 6 31.85 -4.00 -57.04
C LYS A 6 32.21 -4.80 -58.31
N GLY A 7 31.68 -4.52 -59.51
CA GLY A 7 30.91 -3.39 -60.05
C GLY A 7 31.61 -2.80 -61.28
N GLN A 8 30.87 -2.53 -62.38
CA GLN A 8 31.10 -1.54 -63.47
C GLN A 8 30.25 -1.95 -64.71
N SER A 9 29.22 -1.20 -65.14
CA SER A 9 29.18 0.09 -65.87
C SER A 9 29.16 -0.07 -67.40
N ARG A 10 28.15 0.52 -68.05
CA ARG A 10 28.28 1.38 -69.24
C ARG A 10 26.94 2.04 -69.63
N SER A 11 27.07 3.32 -69.92
CA SER A 11 26.09 4.36 -70.25
C SER A 11 25.80 4.45 -71.75
N CYS A 12 24.70 5.12 -72.14
CA CYS A 12 24.65 6.25 -73.10
C CYS A 12 23.20 6.80 -73.22
N GLY A 13 23.01 8.13 -73.14
CA GLY A 13 21.73 8.86 -73.31
C GLY A 13 21.38 9.15 -74.79
N PRO A 14 20.63 10.22 -75.19
CA PRO A 14 20.05 11.34 -74.42
C PRO A 14 18.55 11.64 -74.68
N THR A 15 17.99 12.62 -73.94
CA THR A 15 16.62 13.18 -74.00
C THR A 15 16.43 14.22 -75.13
N PRO A 16 15.16 14.53 -75.54
CA PRO A 16 14.55 15.80 -75.07
C PRO A 16 13.02 15.78 -74.82
N HIS A 17 12.56 16.86 -74.17
CA HIS A 17 11.24 17.19 -73.62
C HIS A 17 10.04 17.15 -74.59
N HIS A 18 8.85 16.78 -74.07
CA HIS A 18 7.65 17.65 -74.05
C HIS A 18 6.56 17.14 -73.10
N LEU A 19 5.89 18.08 -72.42
CA LEU A 19 4.70 17.94 -71.57
C LEU A 19 3.58 17.13 -72.26
N TRP A 20 2.69 16.47 -71.51
CA TRP A 20 1.23 16.69 -71.53
C TRP A 20 0.50 15.75 -70.53
N LYS A 21 -0.28 16.42 -69.68
CA LYS A 21 -1.31 16.02 -68.71
C LYS A 21 -1.89 14.59 -68.74
N THR A 22 -1.98 14.02 -67.54
CA THR A 22 -2.69 12.80 -67.14
C THR A 22 -4.21 12.89 -67.35
N LYS A 23 -4.80 11.79 -67.86
CA LYS A 23 -6.25 11.48 -67.77
C LYS A 23 -6.47 10.25 -66.86
N PRO A 24 -7.56 10.20 -66.08
CA PRO A 24 -7.77 9.18 -65.05
C PRO A 24 -8.39 7.88 -65.58
N GLY A 25 -7.89 6.74 -65.09
CA GLY A 25 -8.49 5.40 -65.23
C GLY A 25 -9.42 5.05 -64.04
N PRO A 26 -10.18 3.95 -64.14
CA PRO A 26 -11.60 3.92 -63.78
C PRO A 26 -11.92 3.73 -62.30
N GLN A 27 -13.07 4.29 -61.91
CA GLN A 27 -13.73 4.11 -60.63
C GLN A 27 -14.07 2.64 -60.38
N THR A 28 -13.40 2.02 -59.42
CA THR A 28 -13.88 0.81 -58.74
C THR A 28 -14.80 1.24 -57.61
N THR A 29 -16.08 0.97 -57.80
CA THR A 29 -17.14 1.04 -56.79
C THR A 29 -16.77 0.18 -55.57
N LEU A 30 -16.46 0.84 -54.45
CA LEU A 30 -16.29 0.20 -53.16
C LEU A 30 -17.65 -0.27 -52.62
N CYS A 31 -17.68 -1.53 -52.19
CA CYS A 31 -18.81 -2.18 -51.52
C CYS A 31 -19.27 -1.38 -50.27
N PRO A 32 -20.57 -1.06 -50.09
CA PRO A 32 -21.06 -0.33 -48.92
C PRO A 32 -21.15 -1.17 -47.62
N LEU A 33 -20.54 -2.36 -47.58
CA LEU A 33 -20.56 -3.26 -46.42
C LEU A 33 -19.24 -3.31 -45.63
N CYS A 34 -18.27 -2.44 -45.92
CA CYS A 34 -17.20 -2.13 -44.96
C CYS A 34 -17.71 -1.12 -43.92
N GLN A 35 -18.79 -1.48 -43.22
CA GLN A 35 -19.11 -0.86 -41.93
C GLN A 35 -17.89 -1.05 -41.02
N SER A 36 -17.44 0.06 -40.46
CA SER A 36 -16.27 0.19 -39.59
C SER A 36 -16.05 -1.05 -38.72
N ARG A 37 -14.99 -1.81 -39.01
CA ARG A 37 -14.40 -2.66 -37.97
C ARG A 37 -14.19 -1.74 -36.75
N PRO A 38 -14.66 -2.10 -35.54
CA PRO A 38 -14.34 -1.31 -34.36
C PRO A 38 -12.82 -1.16 -34.34
N LYS A 39 -12.32 0.09 -34.38
CA LYS A 39 -10.89 0.37 -34.30
C LYS A 39 -10.36 -0.44 -33.12
N LEU A 40 -9.48 -1.41 -33.38
CA LEU A 40 -8.80 -2.12 -32.32
C LEU A 40 -8.15 -1.06 -31.44
N HIS A 41 -8.59 -1.00 -30.20
CA HIS A 41 -8.12 -0.01 -29.25
C HIS A 41 -6.61 -0.25 -29.00
N ASN A 42 -5.77 0.71 -29.38
CA ASN A 42 -4.32 0.55 -29.41
C ASN A 42 -3.71 0.93 -28.06
N VAL A 43 -3.36 -0.07 -27.25
CA VAL A 43 -2.72 0.12 -25.94
C VAL A 43 -1.39 0.87 -26.05
N ALA A 44 -0.67 0.76 -27.17
CA ALA A 44 0.58 1.50 -27.36
C ALA A 44 0.35 3.02 -27.40
N ASP A 45 -0.74 3.48 -28.01
CA ASP A 45 -1.09 4.91 -28.06
C ASP A 45 -1.47 5.42 -26.66
N GLU A 46 -2.10 4.59 -25.84
CA GLU A 46 -2.42 4.95 -24.45
C GLU A 46 -1.17 5.08 -23.58
N VAL A 47 -0.20 4.18 -23.76
CA VAL A 47 1.10 4.25 -23.07
C VAL A 47 1.87 5.48 -23.54
N LEU A 48 1.85 5.79 -24.83
CA LEU A 48 2.47 7.00 -25.37
C LEU A 48 1.82 8.27 -24.78
N ALA A 49 0.49 8.29 -24.64
CA ALA A 49 -0.21 9.38 -23.97
C ALA A 49 0.22 9.53 -22.51
N ALA A 50 0.37 8.43 -21.76
CA ALA A 50 0.89 8.48 -20.39
C ALA A 50 2.34 8.99 -20.31
N ILE A 51 3.19 8.65 -21.28
CA ILE A 51 4.55 9.19 -21.39
C ILE A 51 4.50 10.71 -21.62
N SER A 52 3.64 11.18 -22.53
CA SER A 52 3.46 12.61 -22.78
C SER A 52 2.96 13.34 -21.52
N MET A 53 1.98 12.77 -20.81
CA MET A 53 1.49 13.32 -19.54
C MET A 53 2.64 13.45 -18.52
N CYS A 54 3.51 12.44 -18.43
CA CYS A 54 4.67 12.48 -17.54
C CYS A 54 5.68 13.58 -17.93
N GLN A 55 5.98 13.72 -19.23
CA GLN A 55 6.92 14.73 -19.74
C GLN A 55 6.41 16.16 -19.51
N ASN A 56 5.09 16.36 -19.55
CA ASN A 56 4.46 17.64 -19.28
C ASN A 56 4.29 17.93 -17.77
N GLY A 57 4.64 16.99 -16.89
CA GLY A 57 4.44 17.12 -15.45
C GLY A 57 2.97 17.03 -15.02
N GLU A 58 2.13 16.39 -15.83
CA GLU A 58 0.69 16.27 -15.61
C GLU A 58 0.33 15.04 -14.77
N SER A 59 -0.84 15.12 -14.14
CA SER A 59 -1.52 13.96 -13.54
C SER A 59 -0.66 13.15 -12.56
N ASN A 60 0.25 13.83 -11.85
CA ASN A 60 1.11 13.25 -10.82
C ASN A 60 1.80 11.93 -11.23
N ILE A 61 2.13 11.78 -12.51
CA ILE A 61 2.99 10.69 -12.96
C ILE A 61 4.41 11.05 -12.52
N ARG A 62 5.02 10.19 -11.70
CA ARG A 62 6.30 10.48 -11.04
C ARG A 62 7.47 9.78 -11.69
N GLU A 63 7.23 8.61 -12.26
CA GLU A 63 8.25 7.86 -12.96
C GLU A 63 7.62 6.88 -13.95
N ILE A 64 8.32 6.67 -15.06
CA ILE A 64 8.02 5.62 -16.05
C ILE A 64 9.21 4.67 -16.09
N LEU A 65 8.98 3.44 -15.68
CA LEU A 65 9.99 2.40 -15.56
C LEU A 65 10.01 1.56 -16.84
N VAL A 66 11.02 1.77 -17.68
CA VAL A 66 11.21 1.02 -18.92
C VAL A 66 12.11 -0.19 -18.66
N THR A 67 11.65 -1.37 -19.07
CA THR A 67 12.45 -2.60 -19.02
C THR A 67 12.48 -3.21 -20.42
N PRO A 68 13.64 -3.67 -20.93
CA PRO A 68 13.73 -4.26 -22.25
C PRO A 68 12.69 -5.36 -22.44
N LYS A 69 12.00 -5.34 -23.59
CA LYS A 69 10.97 -6.32 -23.99
C LYS A 69 9.72 -6.36 -23.10
N LYS A 70 9.49 -5.38 -22.24
CA LYS A 70 8.27 -5.26 -21.43
C LYS A 70 7.57 -3.91 -21.67
N PRO A 71 6.23 -3.85 -21.52
CA PRO A 71 5.53 -2.58 -21.40
C PRO A 71 6.09 -1.76 -20.22
N PRO A 72 6.17 -0.44 -20.32
CA PRO A 72 6.66 0.39 -19.24
C PRO A 72 5.69 0.37 -18.05
N SER A 73 6.23 0.41 -16.84
CA SER A 73 5.40 0.59 -15.64
C SER A 73 5.29 2.06 -15.27
N ILE A 74 4.16 2.48 -14.71
CA ILE A 74 3.85 3.89 -14.45
C ILE A 74 3.62 4.06 -12.95
N VAL A 75 4.36 4.99 -12.33
CA VAL A 75 4.24 5.31 -10.91
C VAL A 75 3.50 6.62 -10.72
N ILE A 76 2.44 6.62 -9.89
CA ILE A 76 1.51 7.74 -9.75
C ILE A 76 1.32 8.08 -8.27
N TYR A 77 1.56 9.34 -7.90
CA TYR A 77 1.19 9.92 -6.59
C TYR A 77 1.46 11.43 -6.53
N SER A 78 0.71 12.17 -5.73
CA SER A 78 0.99 13.58 -5.42
C SER A 78 2.05 13.76 -4.33
N ASP A 79 2.69 14.93 -4.26
CA ASP A 79 3.67 15.22 -3.19
C ASP A 79 3.02 15.19 -1.79
N GLU A 80 1.74 15.59 -1.71
CA GLU A 80 0.96 15.50 -0.47
C GLU A 80 0.74 14.05 -0.05
N GLN A 81 0.42 13.15 -0.99
CA GLN A 81 0.32 11.71 -0.73
C GLN A 81 1.62 11.15 -0.15
N LEU A 82 2.76 11.51 -0.75
CA LEU A 82 4.05 10.99 -0.33
C LEU A 82 4.43 11.49 1.06
N GLU A 83 4.29 12.79 1.33
CA GLU A 83 4.63 13.36 2.63
C GLU A 83 3.71 12.84 3.75
N ASP A 84 2.41 12.71 3.46
CA ASP A 84 1.47 12.16 4.42
C ASP A 84 1.72 10.67 4.70
N LEU A 85 2.02 9.87 3.68
CA LEU A 85 2.41 8.47 3.84
C LEU A 85 3.67 8.35 4.70
N LYS A 86 4.70 9.13 4.37
CA LYS A 86 5.99 9.13 5.06
C LYS A 86 5.80 9.31 6.56
N THR A 87 4.98 10.27 6.97
CA THR A 87 4.75 10.57 8.38
C THR A 87 3.77 9.61 9.05
N ASN A 88 2.71 9.17 8.35
CA ASN A 88 1.73 8.23 8.91
C ASN A 88 2.25 6.81 9.08
N CYS A 89 3.18 6.36 8.24
CA CYS A 89 3.73 5.00 8.30
C CYS A 89 5.06 4.90 9.07
N SER A 90 5.67 6.04 9.41
CA SER A 90 6.92 6.07 10.17
C SER A 90 6.74 5.69 11.65
N GLY A 91 7.75 4.99 12.19
CA GLY A 91 7.90 4.75 13.63
C GLY A 91 7.00 3.64 14.20
N SER A 92 7.18 3.36 15.48
CA SER A 92 6.51 2.24 16.18
C SER A 92 4.98 2.35 16.15
N SER A 93 4.43 3.58 16.16
CA SER A 93 2.98 3.84 16.10
C SER A 93 2.45 4.08 14.68
N GLY A 94 3.31 4.01 13.66
CA GLY A 94 2.90 4.21 12.27
C GLY A 94 1.87 3.18 11.79
N SER A 95 1.07 3.56 10.79
CA SER A 95 0.20 2.66 10.06
C SER A 95 0.98 1.63 9.26
N VAL A 96 0.40 0.45 9.10
CA VAL A 96 0.86 -0.53 8.13
C VAL A 96 0.60 0.02 6.73
N LEU A 97 1.61 -0.01 5.86
CA LEU A 97 1.48 0.23 4.44
C LEU A 97 0.96 -1.06 3.78
N GLY A 98 -0.33 -1.11 3.49
CA GLY A 98 -0.96 -2.20 2.77
C GLY A 98 -0.60 -2.15 1.29
N ILE A 99 -0.32 -3.30 0.68
CA ILE A 99 -0.02 -3.45 -0.74
C ILE A 99 -0.96 -4.50 -1.30
N ASP A 100 -1.72 -4.10 -2.31
CA ASP A 100 -2.66 -5.01 -2.96
C ASP A 100 -2.70 -4.77 -4.46
N ARG A 101 -2.71 -5.85 -5.23
CA ARG A 101 -2.85 -5.82 -6.68
C ARG A 101 -4.29 -6.09 -7.06
N THR A 102 -4.86 -5.17 -7.83
CA THR A 102 -6.19 -5.32 -8.38
C THR A 102 -6.18 -5.37 -9.90
N PHE A 103 -7.28 -5.85 -10.46
CA PHE A 103 -7.43 -6.24 -11.86
C PHE A 103 -8.76 -5.73 -12.42
N ASN A 104 -8.95 -5.87 -13.74
CA ASN A 104 -10.15 -5.44 -14.49
C ASN A 104 -10.43 -3.94 -14.47
N LEU A 105 -9.38 -3.10 -14.36
CA LEU A 105 -9.49 -1.64 -14.42
C LEU A 105 -9.06 -1.03 -15.75
N GLY A 106 -8.48 -1.84 -16.64
CA GLY A 106 -7.91 -1.41 -17.91
C GLY A 106 -7.01 -2.51 -18.47
N PRO A 107 -6.08 -2.18 -19.38
CA PRO A 107 -5.20 -3.14 -20.03
C PRO A 107 -4.02 -3.60 -19.15
N CYS A 108 -3.91 -3.09 -17.92
CA CYS A 108 -2.81 -3.38 -16.98
C CYS A 108 -3.34 -3.76 -15.59
N PHE A 109 -2.45 -4.33 -14.77
CA PHE A 109 -2.66 -4.47 -13.35
C PHE A 109 -2.44 -3.13 -12.63
N VAL A 110 -3.20 -2.93 -11.56
CA VAL A 110 -3.06 -1.77 -10.68
C VAL A 110 -2.65 -2.27 -9.30
N THR A 111 -1.43 -1.96 -8.89
CA THR A 111 -0.99 -2.22 -7.51
C THR A 111 -1.08 -0.94 -6.72
N THR A 112 -2.01 -0.91 -5.78
CA THR A 112 -2.21 0.22 -4.88
C THR A 112 -1.44 0.00 -3.60
N THR A 113 -0.91 1.08 -3.04
CA THR A 113 -0.54 1.11 -1.63
C THR A 113 -1.63 1.82 -0.82
N THR A 114 -1.86 1.43 0.42
CA THR A 114 -2.88 2.03 1.30
C THR A 114 -2.39 2.15 2.73
N TYR A 115 -2.90 3.13 3.47
CA TYR A 115 -2.59 3.30 4.88
C TYR A 115 -3.74 3.98 5.61
N LYS A 116 -3.83 3.79 6.93
CA LYS A 116 -4.74 4.59 7.78
C LYS A 116 -4.08 5.94 8.09
N ASN A 117 -4.76 7.05 7.84
CA ASN A 117 -4.29 8.37 8.25
C ASN A 117 -4.58 8.58 9.74
N ARG A 118 -3.54 8.64 10.56
CA ARG A 118 -3.56 8.72 12.03
C ARG A 118 -3.62 10.14 12.58
N LYS A 119 -3.83 11.14 11.71
CA LYS A 119 -3.89 12.56 12.08
C LYS A 119 -5.32 13.09 12.10
N ILE A 120 -6.23 12.32 11.52
CA ILE A 120 -7.64 12.66 11.36
C ILE A 120 -8.51 11.45 11.62
N ILE A 121 -9.76 11.70 11.97
CA ILE A 121 -10.81 10.69 12.12
C ILE A 121 -12.02 11.09 11.29
N LYS A 122 -12.73 10.08 10.78
CA LYS A 122 -14.04 10.26 10.15
C LYS A 122 -15.05 10.68 11.22
N ARG A 123 -15.84 11.73 10.94
CA ARG A 123 -16.93 12.15 11.84
C ARG A 123 -17.94 11.04 12.08
N GLU A 124 -18.31 10.31 11.03
CA GLU A 124 -19.36 9.30 11.09
C GLU A 124 -18.97 8.08 11.92
N THR A 125 -17.76 7.56 11.69
CA THR A 125 -17.34 6.27 12.28
C THR A 125 -16.39 6.44 13.47
N LEU A 126 -15.87 7.64 13.70
CA LEU A 126 -14.82 7.94 14.69
C LEU A 126 -13.57 7.05 14.52
N GLN A 127 -13.29 6.64 13.27
CA GLN A 127 -12.12 5.84 12.92
C GLN A 127 -11.21 6.62 11.98
N ASN A 128 -9.91 6.33 12.04
CA ASN A 128 -8.94 6.86 11.08
C ASN A 128 -9.32 6.42 9.64
N PRO A 129 -9.43 7.36 8.69
CA PRO A 129 -9.75 7.02 7.31
C PRO A 129 -8.60 6.30 6.63
N ILE A 130 -8.96 5.46 5.65
CA ILE A 130 -8.00 4.80 4.76
C ILE A 130 -7.69 5.75 3.60
N PHE A 131 -6.41 5.98 3.35
CA PHE A 131 -5.90 6.81 2.27
C PHE A 131 -5.27 5.93 1.19
N LEU A 132 -5.44 6.36 -0.06
CA LEU A 132 -4.73 5.80 -1.20
C LEU A 132 -3.31 6.38 -1.22
N GLY A 133 -2.32 5.51 -1.19
CA GLY A 133 -0.93 5.88 -1.38
C GLY A 133 -0.50 5.82 -2.84
N PRO A 134 0.82 5.82 -3.10
CA PRO A 134 1.37 5.58 -4.42
C PRO A 134 0.83 4.32 -5.10
N THR A 135 0.59 4.45 -6.39
CA THR A 135 0.01 3.40 -7.24
C THR A 135 0.94 3.07 -8.39
N LEU A 136 1.05 1.79 -8.71
CA LEU A 136 1.81 1.24 -9.83
C LEU A 136 0.86 0.67 -10.88
N LEU A 137 0.96 1.15 -12.12
CA LEU A 137 0.37 0.48 -13.28
C LEU A 137 1.44 -0.38 -13.95
N HIS A 138 1.16 -1.67 -14.16
CA HIS A 138 2.15 -2.63 -14.68
C HIS A 138 1.47 -3.83 -15.38
N TRP A 139 2.22 -4.57 -16.20
CA TRP A 139 1.69 -5.62 -17.08
C TRP A 139 2.04 -7.05 -16.68
N ASP A 140 2.73 -7.24 -15.55
CA ASP A 140 3.13 -8.56 -15.09
C ASP A 140 2.85 -8.76 -13.59
N GLY A 141 3.31 -9.86 -13.02
CA GLY A 141 3.24 -10.12 -11.58
C GLY A 141 4.61 -10.48 -11.03
N GLU A 142 5.66 -9.95 -11.65
CA GLU A 142 7.02 -10.38 -11.40
C GLU A 142 7.68 -9.60 -10.26
N THR A 143 8.62 -10.26 -9.58
CA THR A 143 9.37 -9.65 -8.47
C THR A 143 10.08 -8.37 -8.91
N ASP A 144 10.64 -8.34 -10.12
CA ASP A 144 11.42 -7.21 -10.63
C ASP A 144 10.60 -5.92 -10.78
N SER A 145 9.36 -6.03 -11.28
CA SER A 145 8.44 -4.90 -11.44
C SER A 145 8.09 -4.27 -10.09
N TYR A 146 7.76 -5.11 -9.09
CA TYR A 146 7.52 -4.66 -7.73
C TYR A 146 8.79 -4.10 -7.06
N TYR A 147 9.95 -4.74 -7.29
CA TYR A 147 11.21 -4.31 -6.70
C TYR A 147 11.58 -2.91 -7.14
N LYS A 148 11.49 -2.60 -8.44
CA LYS A 148 11.73 -1.25 -8.97
C LYS A 148 10.78 -0.21 -8.36
N PHE A 149 9.49 -0.52 -8.29
CA PHE A 149 8.51 0.35 -7.63
C PHE A 149 8.84 0.59 -6.15
N PHE A 150 9.22 -0.46 -5.42
CA PHE A 150 9.56 -0.34 -4.01
C PHE A 150 10.91 0.37 -3.77
N CYS A 151 11.89 0.21 -4.65
CA CYS A 151 13.13 1.01 -4.61
C CYS A 151 12.84 2.49 -4.83
N HIS A 152 11.99 2.82 -5.80
CA HIS A 152 11.50 4.18 -5.99
C HIS A 152 10.87 4.71 -4.70
N LEU A 153 9.89 3.99 -4.14
CA LEU A 153 9.25 4.41 -2.89
C LEU A 153 10.23 4.54 -1.74
N ASN A 154 11.12 3.56 -1.54
CA ASN A 154 12.08 3.58 -0.43
C ASN A 154 12.99 4.82 -0.50
N SER A 155 13.46 5.17 -1.70
CA SER A 155 14.27 6.38 -1.92
C SER A 155 13.49 7.66 -1.57
N LYS A 156 12.22 7.74 -2.01
CA LYS A 156 11.35 8.91 -1.79
C LYS A 156 10.90 9.05 -0.35
N LEU A 157 10.83 7.94 0.39
CA LEU A 157 10.55 7.94 1.83
C LEU A 157 11.79 8.24 2.68
N GLY A 158 12.98 8.29 2.08
CA GLY A 158 14.24 8.55 2.78
C GLY A 158 14.76 7.33 3.53
N PHE A 159 14.61 6.13 2.95
CA PHE A 159 15.15 4.87 3.45
C PHE A 159 14.74 4.54 4.90
N PRO A 160 13.43 4.53 5.23
CA PRO A 160 13.00 4.20 6.59
C PRO A 160 13.35 2.77 6.96
N SER A 161 13.94 2.58 8.13
CA SER A 161 14.10 1.27 8.77
C SER A 161 12.81 0.88 9.50
N GLY A 162 12.50 -0.42 9.53
CA GLY A 162 11.37 -0.96 10.30
C GLY A 162 10.00 -0.60 9.74
N LEU A 163 9.90 -0.25 8.46
CA LEU A 163 8.62 0.05 7.83
C LEU A 163 7.68 -1.17 7.89
N LYS A 164 6.47 -0.95 8.42
CA LYS A 164 5.43 -1.98 8.48
C LYS A 164 4.74 -2.10 7.13
N ILE A 165 4.87 -3.25 6.50
CA ILE A 165 4.32 -3.52 5.16
C ILE A 165 3.42 -4.74 5.24
N GLY A 166 2.17 -4.58 4.84
CA GLY A 166 1.18 -5.65 4.81
C GLY A 166 0.84 -6.05 3.38
N SER A 167 0.79 -7.34 3.08
CA SER A 167 0.31 -7.85 1.80
C SER A 167 -0.34 -9.21 1.96
N ASP A 168 -0.91 -9.71 0.87
CA ASP A 168 -1.24 -11.13 0.77
C ASP A 168 0.03 -11.98 0.60
N GLU A 169 -0.13 -13.31 0.50
CA GLU A 169 0.97 -14.26 0.33
C GLU A 169 1.54 -14.30 -1.11
N GLU A 170 1.47 -13.19 -1.85
CA GLU A 170 2.04 -13.10 -3.20
C GLU A 170 3.56 -13.08 -3.12
N LYS A 171 4.20 -14.20 -3.51
CA LYS A 171 5.65 -14.41 -3.41
C LYS A 171 6.47 -13.29 -4.04
N ALA A 172 6.01 -12.74 -5.18
CA ALA A 172 6.70 -11.69 -5.90
C ALA A 172 6.77 -10.38 -5.08
N ILE A 173 5.66 -9.97 -4.48
CA ILE A 173 5.60 -8.80 -3.57
C ILE A 173 6.47 -9.04 -2.34
N MET A 174 6.32 -10.20 -1.68
CA MET A 174 7.10 -10.53 -0.48
C MET A 174 8.61 -10.53 -0.72
N LYS A 175 9.05 -11.04 -1.88
CA LYS A 175 10.46 -11.03 -2.27
C LYS A 175 10.93 -9.62 -2.59
N ALA A 176 10.17 -8.86 -3.37
CA ALA A 176 10.49 -7.49 -3.73
C ALA A 176 10.64 -6.58 -2.49
N VAL A 177 9.72 -6.66 -1.53
CA VAL A 177 9.78 -5.89 -0.29
C VAL A 177 11.05 -6.20 0.51
N ARG A 178 11.43 -7.49 0.63
CA ARG A 178 12.65 -7.90 1.36
C ARG A 178 13.94 -7.34 0.75
N HIS A 179 13.96 -7.14 -0.57
CA HIS A 179 15.13 -6.60 -1.25
C HIS A 179 15.13 -5.07 -1.32
N ALA A 180 13.95 -4.45 -1.37
CA ALA A 180 13.82 -3.01 -1.57
C ALA A 180 13.94 -2.20 -0.28
N PHE A 181 13.47 -2.73 0.87
CA PHE A 181 13.43 -2.02 2.15
C PHE A 181 14.44 -2.60 3.15
N VAL A 182 14.96 -1.73 4.03
CA VAL A 182 15.87 -2.14 5.11
C VAL A 182 15.06 -2.59 6.32
N ASP A 183 15.27 -3.83 6.75
CA ASP A 183 14.60 -4.46 7.89
C ASP A 183 13.07 -4.23 7.95
N PRO A 184 12.31 -4.52 6.87
CA PRO A 184 10.87 -4.28 6.87
C PRO A 184 10.16 -5.25 7.83
N VAL A 185 9.17 -4.73 8.56
CA VAL A 185 8.22 -5.59 9.28
C VAL A 185 7.15 -6.02 8.29
N GLN A 186 7.35 -7.20 7.70
CA GLN A 186 6.39 -7.80 6.77
C GLN A 186 5.27 -8.51 7.51
N LEU A 187 4.03 -8.12 7.21
CA LEU A 187 2.80 -8.69 7.74
C LEU A 187 2.04 -9.38 6.62
N LEU A 188 1.45 -10.55 6.92
CA LEU A 188 0.63 -11.28 5.97
C LEU A 188 -0.84 -11.26 6.39
N CYS A 189 -1.72 -11.16 5.40
CA CYS A 189 -3.16 -11.18 5.63
C CYS A 189 -3.59 -12.53 6.22
N THR A 190 -4.02 -12.53 7.49
CA THR A 190 -4.41 -13.77 8.18
C THR A 190 -5.65 -14.42 7.56
N LYS A 191 -6.58 -13.61 7.04
CA LYS A 191 -7.75 -14.09 6.27
C LYS A 191 -7.31 -14.89 5.04
N HIS A 192 -6.38 -14.37 4.25
CA HIS A 192 -5.90 -15.08 3.05
C HIS A 192 -5.10 -16.34 3.40
N LEU A 193 -4.28 -16.32 4.45
CA LEU A 193 -3.60 -17.53 4.94
C LEU A 193 -4.62 -18.61 5.36
N LYS A 194 -5.67 -18.21 6.10
CA LYS A 194 -6.75 -19.09 6.52
C LYS A 194 -7.48 -19.73 5.34
N ASP A 195 -7.80 -18.93 4.32
CA ASP A 195 -8.48 -19.42 3.12
C ASP A 195 -7.55 -20.27 2.23
N ASN A 196 -6.24 -20.00 2.22
CA ASN A 196 -5.25 -20.86 1.57
C ASN A 196 -5.18 -22.24 2.23
N VAL A 197 -5.18 -22.30 3.56
CA VAL A 197 -5.20 -23.55 4.32
C VAL A 197 -6.48 -24.34 4.04
N ARG A 198 -7.65 -23.69 4.08
CA ARG A 198 -8.92 -24.34 3.75
C ARG A 198 -8.92 -24.95 2.36
N ARG A 199 -8.46 -24.20 1.37
CA ARG A 199 -8.37 -24.65 -0.02
C ARG A 199 -7.39 -25.80 -0.17
N TYR A 200 -6.21 -25.71 0.44
CA TYR A 200 -5.23 -26.81 0.40
C TYR A 200 -5.81 -28.09 0.99
N LEU A 201 -6.37 -28.04 2.20
CA LEU A 201 -6.97 -29.21 2.85
C LEU A 201 -8.13 -29.80 2.02
N LYS A 202 -8.94 -28.96 1.38
CA LYS A 202 -10.02 -29.44 0.50
C LYS A 202 -9.48 -30.07 -0.78
N ASP A 203 -8.65 -29.34 -1.51
CA ASP A 203 -8.33 -29.62 -2.91
C ASP A 203 -7.13 -30.58 -3.06
N LYS A 204 -6.25 -30.66 -2.04
CA LYS A 204 -5.06 -31.52 -2.05
C LYS A 204 -5.19 -32.74 -1.15
N GLU A 205 -5.81 -32.60 0.03
CA GLU A 205 -6.00 -33.73 0.95
C GLU A 205 -7.37 -34.43 0.78
N GLY A 206 -8.34 -33.81 0.11
CA GLY A 206 -9.72 -34.31 0.12
C GLY A 206 -10.36 -34.28 1.52
N CYS A 207 -9.88 -33.40 2.39
CA CYS A 207 -10.26 -33.35 3.80
C CYS A 207 -11.76 -33.03 3.99
N SER A 208 -12.42 -33.74 4.90
CA SER A 208 -13.81 -33.47 5.26
C SER A 208 -13.98 -32.05 5.81
N THR A 209 -15.17 -31.45 5.64
CA THR A 209 -15.45 -30.12 6.20
C THR A 209 -15.21 -30.06 7.71
N LYS A 210 -15.56 -31.13 8.45
CA LYS A 210 -15.37 -31.21 9.90
C LYS A 210 -13.90 -31.17 10.29
N ASP A 211 -13.07 -32.01 9.67
CA ASP A 211 -11.63 -32.06 9.95
C ASP A 211 -10.94 -30.76 9.50
N ARG A 212 -11.33 -30.22 8.33
CA ARG A 212 -10.81 -28.95 7.82
C ARG A 212 -11.04 -27.80 8.79
N GLU A 213 -12.27 -27.60 9.26
CA GLU A 213 -12.55 -26.50 10.18
C GLU A 213 -11.92 -26.73 11.57
N ARG A 214 -11.73 -27.99 12.00
CA ARG A 214 -10.93 -28.29 13.21
C ARG A 214 -9.49 -27.82 13.05
N ILE A 215 -8.79 -28.22 11.98
CA ILE A 215 -7.40 -27.80 11.72
C ILE A 215 -7.29 -26.29 11.62
N VAL A 216 -8.21 -25.66 10.87
CA VAL A 216 -8.26 -24.21 10.71
C VAL A 216 -8.48 -23.51 12.05
N SER A 217 -9.35 -24.04 12.92
CA SER A 217 -9.57 -23.50 14.26
C SER A 217 -8.35 -23.70 15.16
N THR A 218 -7.63 -24.82 15.05
CA THR A 218 -6.38 -25.04 15.80
C THR A 218 -5.30 -24.03 15.41
N ILE A 219 -5.24 -23.61 14.14
CA ILE A 219 -4.24 -22.64 13.69
C ILE A 219 -4.70 -21.20 13.97
N PHE A 220 -5.92 -20.84 13.55
CA PHE A 220 -6.41 -19.45 13.45
C PHE A 220 -7.56 -19.12 14.41
N GLY A 221 -8.03 -20.07 15.22
CA GLY A 221 -9.10 -19.85 16.19
C GLY A 221 -8.67 -18.92 17.33
N GLN A 222 -9.61 -18.55 18.20
CA GLN A 222 -9.32 -17.67 19.33
C GLN A 222 -8.19 -18.22 20.20
N GLU A 223 -8.25 -19.52 20.52
CA GLU A 223 -7.20 -20.27 21.24
C GLU A 223 -6.17 -20.92 20.29
N GLY A 224 -6.13 -20.49 19.02
CA GLY A 224 -5.28 -21.09 18.00
C GLY A 224 -3.79 -20.77 18.17
N ILE A 225 -2.95 -21.48 17.41
CA ILE A 225 -1.48 -21.34 17.42
C ILE A 225 -1.05 -19.88 17.28
N ILE A 226 -1.62 -19.12 16.35
CA ILE A 226 -1.19 -17.73 16.08
C ILE A 226 -1.52 -16.74 17.21
N ASN A 227 -2.41 -17.13 18.13
CA ASN A 227 -2.83 -16.35 19.28
C ASN A 227 -2.26 -16.92 20.60
N ALA A 228 -1.26 -17.80 20.53
CA ALA A 228 -0.58 -18.29 21.74
C ALA A 228 0.00 -17.10 22.55
N ASP A 229 0.01 -17.22 23.88
CA ASP A 229 0.44 -16.13 24.77
C ASP A 229 1.96 -15.94 24.76
N ASP A 230 2.71 -17.02 24.55
CA ASP A 230 4.17 -17.03 24.55
C ASP A 230 4.74 -18.11 23.62
N SER A 231 6.06 -18.05 23.40
CA SER A 231 6.74 -18.95 22.47
C SER A 231 6.64 -20.42 22.89
N PHE A 232 6.60 -20.71 24.18
CA PHE A 232 6.46 -22.08 24.67
C PHE A 232 5.10 -22.66 24.30
N SER A 233 4.04 -21.88 24.51
CA SER A 233 2.66 -22.22 24.14
C SER A 233 2.50 -22.35 22.63
N TYR A 234 3.15 -21.47 21.85
CA TYR A 234 3.20 -21.57 20.38
C TYR A 234 3.83 -22.90 19.94
N ASP A 235 5.00 -23.23 20.48
CA ASP A 235 5.75 -24.43 20.13
C ASP A 235 4.99 -25.71 20.54
N SER A 236 4.41 -25.75 21.74
CA SER A 236 3.59 -26.86 22.23
C SER A 236 2.38 -27.10 21.33
N LYS A 237 1.56 -26.05 21.07
CA LYS A 237 0.37 -26.18 20.20
C LYS A 237 0.74 -26.60 18.79
N THR A 238 1.91 -26.16 18.31
CA THR A 238 2.41 -26.53 16.99
C THR A 238 2.84 -28.01 16.93
N ALA A 239 3.49 -28.53 17.98
CA ALA A 239 3.88 -29.94 18.08
C ALA A 239 2.67 -30.88 18.18
N ASP A 240 1.62 -30.47 18.91
CA ASP A 240 0.36 -31.21 18.99
C ASP A 240 -0.32 -31.31 17.62
N LEU A 241 -0.40 -30.18 16.90
CA LEU A 241 -0.94 -30.16 15.55
C LEU A 241 -0.09 -31.01 14.60
N ASP A 242 1.23 -30.88 14.65
CA ASP A 242 2.16 -31.67 13.82
C ASP A 242 1.94 -33.17 13.99
N SER A 243 1.83 -33.64 15.24
CA SER A 243 1.54 -35.05 15.55
C SER A 243 0.21 -35.51 14.96
N HIS A 244 -0.84 -34.69 15.06
CA HIS A 244 -2.15 -34.97 14.45
C HIS A 244 -2.08 -35.02 12.92
N LEU A 245 -1.37 -34.07 12.30
CA LEU A 245 -1.23 -33.99 10.85
C LEU A 245 -0.39 -35.14 10.30
N LYS A 246 0.70 -35.56 10.97
CA LYS A 246 1.51 -36.72 10.55
C LYS A 246 0.67 -37.99 10.42
N GLN A 247 -0.25 -38.21 11.36
CA GLN A 247 -1.08 -39.40 11.36
C GLN A 247 -2.16 -39.38 10.27
N LYS A 248 -2.77 -38.21 10.01
CA LYS A 248 -4.03 -38.12 9.25
C LYS A 248 -3.91 -37.40 7.90
N PHE A 249 -2.97 -36.47 7.76
CA PHE A 249 -2.77 -35.60 6.60
C PHE A 249 -1.27 -35.35 6.33
N PRO A 250 -0.48 -36.39 5.97
CA PRO A 250 0.98 -36.30 5.90
C PRO A 250 1.49 -35.30 4.84
N GLN A 251 0.77 -35.10 3.73
CA GLN A 251 1.14 -34.10 2.72
C GLN A 251 0.96 -32.67 3.26
N PHE A 252 -0.18 -32.39 3.91
CA PHE A 252 -0.41 -31.11 4.57
C PHE A 252 0.54 -30.90 5.75
N GLN A 253 0.93 -31.96 6.47
CA GLN A 253 1.96 -31.85 7.51
C GLN A 253 3.28 -31.34 6.93
N GLN A 254 3.75 -31.92 5.82
CA GLN A 254 4.96 -31.45 5.15
C GLN A 254 4.79 -29.99 4.69
N HIS A 255 3.64 -29.64 4.12
CA HIS A 255 3.33 -28.26 3.74
C HIS A 255 3.32 -27.29 4.94
N PHE A 256 2.77 -27.75 6.07
CA PHE A 256 2.67 -27.00 7.30
C PHE A 256 4.07 -26.68 7.84
N GLU A 257 4.91 -27.70 8.05
CA GLU A 257 6.25 -27.53 8.61
C GLU A 257 7.19 -26.75 7.69
N THR A 258 7.19 -27.04 6.38
CA THR A 258 8.16 -26.45 5.45
C THR A 258 7.81 -25.04 4.99
N ARG A 259 6.52 -24.67 5.02
CA ARG A 259 6.05 -23.39 4.48
C ARG A 259 5.20 -22.61 5.46
N LEU A 260 4.07 -23.17 5.90
CA LEU A 260 3.07 -22.38 6.62
C LEU A 260 3.56 -21.95 8.01
N LYS A 261 4.10 -22.86 8.82
CA LYS A 261 4.60 -22.58 10.17
C LYS A 261 5.67 -21.47 10.18
N PRO A 262 6.72 -21.49 9.32
CA PRO A 262 7.64 -20.37 9.20
C PRO A 262 6.98 -19.03 8.85
N LEU A 263 5.97 -19.05 7.96
CA LEU A 263 5.23 -17.84 7.59
C LEU A 263 4.40 -17.30 8.75
N LEU A 264 3.67 -18.17 9.45
CA LEU A 264 2.86 -17.80 10.62
C LEU A 264 3.75 -17.23 11.72
N GLN A 265 4.84 -17.92 12.04
CA GLN A 265 5.76 -17.49 13.09
C GLN A 265 6.33 -16.09 12.77
N LYS A 266 6.88 -15.92 11.57
CA LYS A 266 7.58 -14.69 11.19
C LYS A 266 6.67 -13.50 10.93
N HIS A 267 5.53 -13.71 10.26
CA HIS A 267 4.72 -12.62 9.69
C HIS A 267 3.38 -12.40 10.39
N VAL A 268 3.02 -13.24 11.36
CA VAL A 268 1.77 -13.12 12.12
C VAL A 268 2.05 -13.13 13.61
N TYR A 269 2.60 -14.23 14.13
CA TYR A 269 2.81 -14.44 15.55
C TYR A 269 3.84 -13.49 16.17
N ASN A 270 5.07 -13.44 15.64
CA ASN A 270 6.13 -12.57 16.19
C ASN A 270 5.73 -11.09 16.18
N PRO A 271 5.12 -10.52 15.12
CA PRO A 271 4.63 -9.13 15.15
C PRO A 271 3.57 -8.84 16.22
N LEU A 272 2.73 -9.82 16.58
CA LEU A 272 1.76 -9.69 17.67
C LEU A 272 2.46 -9.72 19.02
N GLN A 273 3.35 -10.68 19.22
CA GLN A 273 4.09 -10.88 20.48
C GLN A 273 5.00 -9.70 20.85
N THR A 274 5.63 -9.11 19.84
CA THR A 274 6.49 -7.93 20.03
C THR A 274 5.69 -6.64 20.25
N GLY A 275 4.35 -6.68 20.11
CA GLY A 275 3.47 -5.51 20.21
C GLY A 275 3.62 -4.52 19.05
N ILE A 276 4.29 -4.90 17.96
CA ILE A 276 4.42 -4.06 16.75
C ILE A 276 3.05 -3.83 16.12
N ILE A 277 2.19 -4.85 16.16
CA ILE A 277 0.76 -4.78 15.89
C ILE A 277 -0.02 -5.31 17.08
N LYS A 278 -1.21 -4.76 17.32
CA LYS A 278 -2.08 -5.15 18.45
C LYS A 278 -3.09 -6.24 18.09
N GLU A 279 -3.34 -6.40 16.80
CA GLU A 279 -4.36 -7.29 16.26
C GLU A 279 -3.85 -7.93 14.98
N GLN A 280 -4.41 -9.08 14.62
CA GLN A 280 -4.08 -9.77 13.37
C GLN A 280 -4.32 -8.84 12.19
N TRP A 281 -3.32 -8.69 11.32
CA TRP A 281 -3.44 -7.83 10.16
C TRP A 281 -4.24 -8.51 9.05
N THR A 282 -5.15 -7.74 8.44
CA THR A 282 -5.93 -8.14 7.27
C THR A 282 -5.79 -7.12 6.15
N ASN A 283 -5.91 -7.59 4.91
CA ASN A 283 -5.84 -6.75 3.72
C ASN A 283 -7.14 -5.95 3.45
N ASN A 284 -8.10 -5.96 4.39
CA ASN A 284 -9.41 -5.33 4.26
C ASN A 284 -9.33 -3.84 3.89
N ASN A 285 -8.32 -3.11 4.39
CA ASN A 285 -8.15 -1.70 4.04
C ASN A 285 -7.80 -1.51 2.56
N SER A 286 -6.93 -2.36 2.02
CA SER A 286 -6.56 -2.33 0.61
C SER A 286 -7.71 -2.81 -0.27
N GLU A 287 -8.40 -3.90 0.10
CA GLU A 287 -9.60 -4.39 -0.58
C GLU A 287 -10.69 -3.29 -0.64
N SER A 288 -10.90 -2.57 0.47
CA SER A 288 -11.85 -1.46 0.55
C SER A 288 -11.45 -0.31 -0.38
N MET A 289 -10.17 0.06 -0.42
CA MET A 289 -9.70 1.12 -1.31
C MET A 289 -9.80 0.71 -2.79
N ASN A 290 -9.44 -0.53 -3.11
CA ASN A 290 -9.58 -1.09 -4.45
C ASN A 290 -11.04 -1.15 -4.88
N ASN A 291 -11.95 -1.46 -3.95
CA ASN A 291 -13.39 -1.37 -4.20
C ASN A 291 -13.83 0.08 -4.48
N ARG A 292 -13.34 1.08 -3.73
CA ARG A 292 -13.63 2.51 -4.03
C ARG A 292 -13.09 2.92 -5.41
N LEU A 293 -11.90 2.48 -5.78
CA LEU A 293 -11.32 2.71 -7.10
C LEU A 293 -12.20 2.10 -8.20
N LYS A 294 -12.59 0.83 -8.05
CA LYS A 294 -13.50 0.13 -8.98
C LYS A 294 -14.86 0.82 -9.08
N GLN A 295 -15.43 1.26 -7.95
CA GLN A 295 -16.68 2.01 -7.93
C GLN A 295 -16.57 3.34 -8.68
N SER A 296 -15.47 4.08 -8.52
CA SER A 296 -15.26 5.34 -9.24
C SER A 296 -15.17 5.16 -10.76
N LEU A 297 -14.83 3.95 -11.19
CA LEU A 297 -14.75 3.52 -12.59
C LEU A 297 -16.01 2.77 -13.04
N ASN A 298 -17.08 2.76 -12.24
CA ASN A 298 -18.30 1.98 -12.50
C ASN A 298 -18.01 0.50 -12.84
N TRP A 299 -16.95 -0.07 -12.28
CA TRP A 299 -16.48 -1.44 -12.52
C TRP A 299 -16.15 -1.74 -13.99
N LYS A 300 -15.92 -0.72 -14.81
CA LYS A 300 -15.59 -0.87 -16.22
C LYS A 300 -14.09 -0.68 -16.46
N PRO A 301 -13.49 -1.42 -17.40
CA PRO A 301 -12.14 -1.13 -17.86
C PRO A 301 -12.07 0.27 -18.48
N HIS A 302 -11.02 1.01 -18.15
CA HIS A 302 -10.76 2.34 -18.69
C HIS A 302 -9.40 2.38 -19.40
N LYS A 303 -9.22 3.41 -20.23
CA LYS A 303 -7.92 3.67 -20.87
C LYS A 303 -6.89 4.12 -19.84
N ILE A 304 -5.61 3.91 -20.11
CA ILE A 304 -4.52 4.28 -19.18
C ILE A 304 -4.60 5.76 -18.76
N PRO A 305 -4.75 6.76 -19.66
CA PRO A 305 -4.86 8.17 -19.25
C PRO A 305 -6.07 8.46 -18.34
N GLU A 306 -7.21 7.83 -18.62
CA GLU A 306 -8.43 7.98 -17.82
C GLU A 306 -8.28 7.33 -16.44
N LEU A 307 -7.66 6.15 -16.39
CA LEU A 307 -7.33 5.45 -15.15
C LEU A 307 -6.37 6.27 -14.28
N ILE A 308 -5.33 6.85 -14.88
CA ILE A 308 -4.40 7.77 -14.19
C ILE A 308 -5.17 8.97 -13.62
N THR A 309 -6.05 9.58 -14.43
CA THR A 309 -6.87 10.72 -14.00
C THR A 309 -7.74 10.34 -12.80
N LYS A 310 -8.40 9.18 -12.83
CA LYS A 310 -9.28 8.70 -11.75
C LYS A 310 -8.52 8.38 -10.46
N ILE A 311 -7.33 7.79 -10.56
CA ILE A 311 -6.42 7.57 -9.40
C ILE A 311 -6.10 8.92 -8.73
N ASN A 312 -5.81 9.94 -9.52
CA ASN A 312 -5.55 11.29 -9.03
C ASN A 312 -6.76 11.95 -8.38
N GLU A 313 -7.94 11.82 -8.98
CA GLU A 313 -9.18 12.37 -8.42
C GLU A 313 -9.48 11.80 -7.04
N ILE A 314 -9.36 10.47 -6.85
CA ILE A 314 -9.59 9.82 -5.55
C ILE A 314 -8.66 10.39 -4.48
N SER A 315 -7.37 10.51 -4.81
CA SER A 315 -6.38 11.12 -3.94
C SER A 315 -6.73 12.58 -3.63
N ALA A 316 -7.02 13.38 -4.66
CA ALA A 316 -7.33 14.80 -4.51
C ALA A 316 -8.55 15.02 -3.60
N ILE A 317 -9.58 14.19 -3.69
CA ILE A 317 -10.76 14.23 -2.81
C ILE A 317 -10.36 13.91 -1.35
N GLN A 318 -9.55 12.88 -1.13
CA GLN A 318 -9.07 12.53 0.23
C GLN A 318 -8.28 13.68 0.87
N PHE A 319 -7.39 14.31 0.11
CA PHE A 319 -6.63 15.46 0.59
C PHE A 319 -7.48 16.72 0.69
N HIS A 320 -8.53 16.89 -0.12
CA HIS A 320 -9.48 17.98 0.05
C HIS A 320 -10.18 17.88 1.41
N ASP A 321 -10.73 16.72 1.74
CA ASP A 321 -11.38 16.48 3.04
C ASP A 321 -10.41 16.65 4.22
N LEU A 322 -9.14 16.25 4.06
CA LEU A 322 -8.09 16.51 5.06
C LEU A 322 -7.88 18.00 5.29
N ARG A 323 -7.87 18.82 4.23
CA ARG A 323 -7.75 20.29 4.36
C ARG A 323 -8.96 20.87 5.07
N CYS A 324 -10.16 20.36 4.79
CA CYS A 324 -11.38 20.80 5.47
C CYS A 324 -11.34 20.53 6.98
N ALA A 325 -10.71 19.43 7.40
CA ALA A 325 -10.54 19.08 8.81
C ALA A 325 -9.77 20.16 9.60
N LEU A 326 -8.82 20.87 8.96
CA LEU A 326 -8.05 21.95 9.61
C LEU A 326 -8.95 23.07 10.12
N HIS A 327 -10.08 23.32 9.46
CA HIS A 327 -11.01 24.37 9.85
C HIS A 327 -12.38 23.82 10.27
N GLY A 328 -12.43 22.55 10.66
CA GLY A 328 -13.60 21.91 11.27
C GLY A 328 -14.75 21.57 10.33
N ASN A 329 -14.54 21.65 9.01
CA ASN A 329 -15.54 21.31 7.99
C ASN A 329 -15.26 19.95 7.33
N GLY A 330 -16.22 19.45 6.55
CA GLY A 330 -16.09 18.21 5.78
C GLY A 330 -16.22 16.95 6.63
N ASN A 331 -15.84 15.83 6.02
CA ASN A 331 -16.09 14.48 6.56
C ASN A 331 -15.13 14.10 7.71
N TYR A 332 -14.03 14.84 7.86
CA TYR A 332 -12.96 14.53 8.80
C TYR A 332 -12.84 15.60 9.88
N ILE A 333 -12.38 15.17 11.05
CA ILE A 333 -11.90 16.07 12.12
C ILE A 333 -10.48 15.66 12.49
N LEU A 334 -9.73 16.61 13.04
CA LEU A 334 -8.38 16.35 13.54
C LEU A 334 -8.43 15.40 14.74
N GLU A 335 -7.47 14.49 14.79
CA GLU A 335 -7.17 13.71 15.99
C GLU A 335 -6.81 14.62 17.16
N ASP A 336 -6.99 14.12 18.37
CA ASP A 336 -6.71 14.86 19.59
C ASP A 336 -5.26 15.35 19.66
N THR A 337 -4.32 14.51 19.19
CA THR A 337 -2.89 14.82 19.11
C THR A 337 -2.52 15.83 18.01
N MET A 338 -3.50 16.24 17.20
CA MET A 338 -3.35 17.16 16.08
C MET A 338 -4.19 18.44 16.24
N LYS A 339 -4.90 18.61 17.36
CA LYS A 339 -5.76 19.78 17.62
C LYS A 339 -5.04 21.13 17.49
N GLN A 340 -3.73 21.19 17.74
CA GLN A 340 -2.90 22.39 17.56
C GLN A 340 -2.89 22.92 16.11
N HIS A 341 -3.26 22.10 15.13
CA HIS A 341 -3.36 22.52 13.73
C HIS A 341 -4.72 23.15 13.40
N LYS A 342 -5.70 23.06 14.29
CA LYS A 342 -7.04 23.59 14.06
C LYS A 342 -6.99 25.10 13.89
N VAL A 343 -7.74 25.59 12.91
CA VAL A 343 -7.92 27.00 12.58
C VAL A 343 -9.40 27.32 12.67
N ALA A 344 -9.75 28.48 13.22
CA ALA A 344 -11.15 28.92 13.20
C ALA A 344 -11.61 29.15 11.73
N PRO A 345 -12.87 28.81 11.37
CA PRO A 345 -13.34 28.93 9.99
C PRO A 345 -13.19 30.34 9.40
N ASP A 346 -13.49 31.37 10.18
CA ASP A 346 -13.37 32.78 9.79
C ASP A 346 -11.92 33.19 9.53
N VAL A 347 -10.98 32.69 10.34
CA VAL A 347 -9.54 32.89 10.13
C VAL A 347 -9.09 32.16 8.87
N TRP A 348 -9.54 30.91 8.67
CA TRP A 348 -9.18 30.13 7.48
C TRP A 348 -9.61 30.80 6.18
N LEU A 349 -10.81 31.38 6.14
CA LEU A 349 -11.31 32.10 4.96
C LEU A 349 -10.42 33.28 4.57
N LYS A 350 -9.87 34.00 5.56
CA LYS A 350 -8.99 35.16 5.38
C LYS A 350 -7.56 34.79 4.94
N LEU A 351 -7.15 33.54 5.08
CA LEU A 351 -5.82 33.10 4.67
C LEU A 351 -5.68 33.07 3.14
N SER A 352 -4.54 33.57 2.67
CA SER A 352 -4.09 33.38 1.29
C SER A 352 -3.88 31.91 0.97
N ARG A 353 -3.82 31.58 -0.34
CA ARG A 353 -3.54 30.22 -0.80
C ARG A 353 -2.20 29.69 -0.27
N SER A 354 -1.18 30.53 -0.23
CA SER A 354 0.16 30.17 0.27
C SER A 354 0.15 29.86 1.77
N GLU A 355 -0.61 30.60 2.56
CA GLU A 355 -0.76 30.33 4.00
C GLU A 355 -1.55 29.06 4.27
N LYS A 356 -2.65 28.83 3.52
CA LYS A 356 -3.41 27.58 3.57
C LYS A 356 -2.50 26.40 3.26
N ASN A 357 -1.74 26.47 2.16
CA ASN A 357 -0.78 25.43 1.79
C ASN A 357 0.25 25.19 2.90
N ARG A 358 0.84 26.25 3.47
CA ARG A 358 1.82 26.11 4.56
C ARG A 358 1.25 25.36 5.77
N ARG A 359 0.00 25.65 6.14
CA ARG A 359 -0.67 24.96 7.26
C ARG A 359 -0.94 23.50 6.94
N VAL A 360 -1.36 23.19 5.72
CA VAL A 360 -1.55 21.81 5.26
C VAL A 360 -0.23 21.06 5.33
N TRP A 361 0.83 21.58 4.72
CA TRP A 361 2.16 20.97 4.75
C TRP A 361 2.72 20.80 6.17
N LYS A 362 2.41 21.71 7.09
CA LYS A 362 2.76 21.56 8.51
C LYS A 362 2.07 20.34 9.15
N LEU A 363 0.81 20.07 8.82
CA LEU A 363 0.10 18.87 9.26
C LEU A 363 0.64 17.61 8.57
N LEU A 364 0.89 17.67 7.25
CA LEU A 364 1.44 16.55 6.49
C LEU A 364 2.82 16.14 7.00
N GLY A 365 3.68 17.09 7.34
CA GLY A 365 5.02 16.82 7.89
C GLY A 365 5.06 16.40 9.37
N GLN A 366 3.95 16.49 10.10
CA GLN A 366 3.92 16.07 11.50
C GLN A 366 3.64 14.57 11.62
N LYS A 367 4.54 13.82 12.28
CA LYS A 367 4.32 12.41 12.61
C LYS A 367 3.18 12.25 13.63
N PRO A 368 2.29 11.26 13.46
CA PRO A 368 1.32 10.90 14.48
C PRO A 368 2.02 10.60 15.81
N VAL A 369 1.53 11.22 16.87
CA VAL A 369 1.99 10.93 18.23
C VAL A 369 1.08 9.84 18.77
N ALA A 370 1.65 8.77 19.32
CA ALA A 370 0.85 7.81 20.07
C ALA A 370 0.11 8.55 21.19
N PRO A 371 -1.18 8.23 21.46
CA PRO A 371 -1.92 8.84 22.56
C PRO A 371 -1.26 8.65 23.94
N ASP A 372 -0.24 7.79 24.04
CA ASP A 372 0.54 7.58 25.26
C ASP A 372 1.74 8.55 25.36
N ARG A 373 1.44 9.80 25.71
CA ARG A 373 2.37 10.71 26.40
C ARG A 373 1.75 11.37 27.64
N THR A 374 0.66 10.84 28.13
CA THR A 374 0.43 10.84 29.58
C THR A 374 1.36 9.76 30.14
N ASN A 375 2.51 10.10 30.74
CA ASN A 375 3.49 9.12 31.23
C ASN A 375 2.90 8.24 32.36
N TYR A 376 2.01 7.31 32.05
CA TYR A 376 1.47 6.40 33.06
C TYR A 376 2.61 5.50 33.57
N ILE A 377 2.76 5.42 34.89
CA ILE A 377 3.66 4.48 35.55
C ILE A 377 2.95 3.12 35.56
N LYS A 378 3.58 2.11 34.97
CA LYS A 378 3.03 0.76 34.82
C LYS A 378 3.57 -0.17 35.90
N SER A 379 2.76 -1.12 36.38
CA SER A 379 3.25 -2.20 37.23
C SER A 379 4.20 -3.12 36.45
N SER A 380 5.09 -3.84 37.15
CA SER A 380 6.12 -4.70 36.52
C SER A 380 5.53 -5.82 35.65
N ASN A 381 4.28 -6.20 35.89
CA ASN A 381 3.54 -7.20 35.13
C ASN A 381 2.50 -6.60 34.18
N TYR A 382 2.51 -5.27 33.98
CA TYR A 382 1.60 -4.53 33.08
C TYR A 382 0.10 -4.66 33.36
N SER A 383 -0.29 -5.26 34.50
CA SER A 383 -1.69 -5.46 34.88
C SER A 383 -2.38 -4.18 35.38
N PHE A 384 -1.61 -3.13 35.71
CA PHE A 384 -2.14 -1.89 36.26
C PHE A 384 -1.32 -0.66 35.86
N GLN A 385 -1.96 0.50 35.75
CA GLN A 385 -1.32 1.76 35.37
C GLN A 385 -1.89 2.95 36.16
N ILE A 386 -1.02 3.88 36.58
CA ILE A 386 -1.39 5.14 37.25
C ILE A 386 -0.78 6.36 36.54
N PRO A 387 -1.43 7.53 36.52
CA PRO A 387 -0.83 8.74 35.99
C PRO A 387 0.48 9.07 36.74
N PRO A 388 1.45 9.75 36.10
CA PRO A 388 2.68 10.15 36.77
C PRO A 388 2.35 11.22 37.82
N THR A 389 2.58 10.93 39.10
CA THR A 389 2.42 11.91 40.17
C THR A 389 3.67 12.78 40.24
N SER A 390 3.55 14.07 39.89
CA SER A 390 4.70 14.98 39.80
C SER A 390 5.23 15.50 41.14
N LYS A 391 4.63 15.09 42.28
CA LYS A 391 5.05 15.53 43.62
C LYS A 391 4.88 14.38 44.61
N VAL A 392 5.89 14.17 45.45
CA VAL A 392 5.72 13.41 46.70
C VAL A 392 4.53 14.02 47.44
N ALA A 393 3.55 13.19 47.81
CA ALA A 393 2.38 13.66 48.55
C ALA A 393 2.84 14.37 49.83
N GLN A 394 2.50 15.65 49.96
CA GLN A 394 2.76 16.44 51.16
C GLN A 394 1.45 16.64 51.89
N LYS A 395 1.49 16.61 53.23
CA LYS A 395 0.35 17.05 54.01
C LYS A 395 0.09 18.54 53.73
N PRO A 396 -1.18 18.99 53.71
CA PRO A 396 -1.48 20.42 53.68
C PRO A 396 -0.66 21.14 54.75
N CYS A 397 0.05 22.21 54.37
CA CYS A 397 0.93 23.01 55.23
C CYS A 397 2.28 22.39 55.65
N GLN A 398 2.73 21.29 55.04
CA GLN A 398 4.05 20.72 55.34
C GLN A 398 5.20 21.64 54.85
N ARG A 399 5.85 22.35 55.77
CA ARG A 399 7.04 23.17 55.47
C ARG A 399 8.24 22.27 55.13
N LYS A 400 9.00 22.63 54.09
CA LYS A 400 10.27 21.95 53.74
C LYS A 400 11.28 22.15 54.87
N ARG A 401 11.79 21.05 55.42
CA ARG A 401 12.83 21.07 56.45
C ARG A 401 14.16 21.52 55.83
N PRO A 402 14.91 22.46 56.42
CA PRO A 402 16.25 22.81 55.98
C PRO A 402 17.18 21.58 56.07
N LYS A 403 18.02 21.38 55.04
CA LYS A 403 18.84 20.17 54.85
C LYS A 403 19.83 19.88 56.01
N ALA A 404 20.08 20.86 56.88
CA ALA A 404 21.01 20.78 58.00
C ALA A 404 20.33 20.52 59.37
N GLU A 405 19.01 20.42 59.43
CA GLU A 405 18.30 20.29 60.71
C GLU A 405 18.21 18.81 61.13
N ARG A 406 19.09 18.39 62.04
CA ARG A 406 18.98 17.07 62.68
C ARG A 406 17.77 17.03 63.60
N THR A 407 17.05 15.91 63.57
CA THR A 407 15.96 15.62 64.52
C THR A 407 16.53 15.61 65.92
N ARG A 408 16.18 16.62 66.73
CA ARG A 408 16.41 16.58 68.17
C ARG A 408 15.60 15.41 68.71
N ARG A 409 16.27 14.48 69.40
CA ARG A 409 15.61 13.45 70.20
C ARG A 409 15.02 14.09 71.44
#